data_AF-A0A1P8JQ22-F1
#
_entry.id   AF-A0A1P8JQ22-F1
#
_cell.length_a   1.000
_cell.length_b   1.000
_cell.length_c   1.000
_cell.angle_alpha   90.00
_cell.angle_beta   90.00
_cell.angle_gamma   90.00
#
_symmetry.space_group_name_H-M   'P 1'
#
loop_
_entity.id
_entity.type
_entity.pdbx_description
1 polymer ?
#
loop_
_entity_poly.entity_id
_entity_poly.type
_entity_poly.pdbx_seq_one_letter_code
_entity_poly.pdbx_strand_id
1 'polypeptide(L)'
;MTAQRYRYEPSAAPDILPVALQVFGVGMRIAHHPARDLWALVEAGGGRLIEQPAPPGSLRACQDEAALWRRTTLGDVLRYWPAGDGPRKTFVENYPVPAVLVGPTRWAQAAASAAVNRAYFENLVWSMQSSGLPFHRLSGERSTVSWETGNDNLWTAIFQRFDKAGDLNSLLLWAEDGYAMRAQTGGWQAPPSGAAGAGQPETLQAILSRDRRASDLSDAFVSLLLGRHAAAEWLRELAPHVVDSVEVTQFPDGRSGRGKHGFGGLGRYNDVGHTTYRSPRTYTRTPHVPEPWSQAQMAQYDETPTLAWVYRPAEASYSKVEPQAQRVAALQQALQSALDGPLQGQPPARIMFDPGVGETSQERMLVLRQAVRAVLPAFALHDPRAGYHLGERLGDCGAASAFAGIGLASLAAWETGASAIVINARRDDGATVLVVQPNNPAYRAHFRKRPYEHA
;
A
#
# COMPACT_ATOMS: atom_id res chain seq x y z
N MET A 1 26.30 -37.96 -24.23
CA MET A 1 25.53 -37.68 -23.01
C MET A 1 25.13 -36.22 -23.02
N THR A 2 23.90 -35.94 -23.44
CA THR A 2 23.32 -34.60 -23.54
C THR A 2 23.04 -34.08 -22.14
N ALA A 3 23.79 -33.06 -21.70
CA ALA A 3 23.57 -32.41 -20.42
C ALA A 3 22.14 -31.81 -20.41
N GLN A 4 21.29 -32.35 -19.56
CA GLN A 4 19.93 -31.86 -19.33
C GLN A 4 20.06 -30.42 -18.83
N ARG A 5 19.74 -29.45 -19.69
CA ARG A 5 19.62 -28.04 -19.30
C ARG A 5 18.36 -27.93 -18.44
N TYR A 6 18.52 -28.02 -17.13
CA TYR A 6 17.44 -27.69 -16.20
C TYR A 6 17.14 -26.18 -16.34
N ARG A 7 16.09 -25.84 -17.09
CA ARG A 7 15.40 -24.56 -16.95
C ARG A 7 14.83 -24.55 -15.55
N TYR A 8 15.45 -23.81 -14.63
CA TYR A 8 14.82 -23.50 -13.37
C TYR A 8 13.94 -22.26 -13.61
N GLU A 9 12.68 -22.49 -13.99
CA GLU A 9 11.64 -21.56 -13.58
C GLU A 9 11.63 -21.62 -12.05
N PRO A 10 11.66 -20.50 -11.32
CA PRO A 10 11.37 -20.56 -9.90
C PRO A 10 10.01 -21.25 -9.79
N SER A 11 9.99 -22.49 -9.28
CA SER A 11 8.74 -23.11 -8.89
C SER A 11 8.04 -22.07 -8.02
N ALA A 12 6.78 -21.74 -8.30
CA ALA A 12 5.92 -21.13 -7.29
C ALA A 12 6.23 -21.90 -5.99
N ALA A 13 6.81 -21.21 -4.99
CA ALA A 13 7.49 -21.86 -3.88
C ALA A 13 6.65 -23.06 -3.42
N PRO A 14 7.19 -24.30 -3.47
CA PRO A 14 6.38 -25.46 -3.18
C PRO A 14 5.82 -25.29 -1.76
N ASP A 15 4.49 -25.38 -1.65
CA ASP A 15 3.71 -25.48 -0.41
C ASP A 15 3.49 -24.25 0.48
N ILE A 16 3.64 -23.03 -0.01
CA ILE A 16 2.93 -21.91 0.62
C ILE A 16 2.39 -21.02 -0.50
N LEU A 17 1.11 -21.14 -0.85
CA LEU A 17 0.35 -19.96 -1.26
C LEU A 17 0.16 -19.18 0.03
N PRO A 18 1.01 -18.20 0.40
CA PRO A 18 0.82 -17.55 1.69
C PRO A 18 -0.55 -16.91 1.67
N VAL A 19 -1.33 -17.27 2.69
CA VAL A 19 -2.67 -16.71 2.94
C VAL A 19 -2.57 -15.22 3.24
N ALA A 20 -1.35 -14.69 3.45
CA ALA A 20 -1.06 -13.30 3.74
C ALA A 20 0.09 -12.73 2.90
N LEU A 21 0.12 -11.41 2.81
CA LEU A 21 1.22 -10.60 2.32
C LEU A 21 1.82 -9.80 3.47
N GLN A 22 3.12 -9.56 3.39
CA GLN A 22 3.84 -8.75 4.36
C GLN A 22 3.75 -7.28 3.96
N VAL A 23 3.49 -6.40 4.92
CA VAL A 23 3.59 -4.94 4.75
C VAL A 23 4.97 -4.52 5.22
N PHE A 24 5.85 -4.23 4.26
CA PHE A 24 7.23 -3.81 4.52
C PHE A 24 7.37 -2.33 4.87
N GLY A 25 6.45 -1.50 4.37
CA GLY A 25 6.48 -0.07 4.58
C GLY A 25 5.11 0.56 4.40
N VAL A 26 4.85 1.62 5.15
CA VAL A 26 3.65 2.45 5.05
C VAL A 26 4.09 3.89 4.91
N GLY A 27 3.82 4.49 3.75
CA GLY A 27 3.89 5.93 3.55
C GLY A 27 2.47 6.46 3.47
N MET A 28 2.11 7.44 4.29
CA MET A 28 0.77 8.02 4.27
C MET A 28 0.82 9.50 4.56
N ARG A 29 -0.05 10.24 3.87
CA ARG A 29 -0.34 11.63 4.20
C ARG A 29 -1.81 11.94 3.95
N ILE A 30 -2.52 12.35 4.98
CA ILE A 30 -3.94 12.67 4.91
C ILE A 30 -4.16 14.02 5.56
N ALA A 31 -4.76 14.97 4.83
CA ALA A 31 -5.05 16.31 5.34
C ALA A 31 -3.81 16.99 5.98
N HIS A 32 -2.66 16.86 5.33
CA HIS A 32 -1.33 17.34 5.75
C HIS A 32 -0.63 16.52 6.85
N HIS A 33 -1.35 15.62 7.53
CA HIS A 33 -0.80 14.76 8.60
C HIS A 33 -0.04 13.56 8.02
N PRO A 34 1.27 13.42 8.30
CA PRO A 34 2.06 12.27 7.87
C PRO A 34 1.79 11.02 8.70
N ALA A 35 2.14 9.84 8.15
CA ALA A 35 1.95 8.53 8.78
C ALA A 35 2.43 8.47 10.24
N ARG A 36 3.60 9.10 10.53
CA ARG A 36 4.23 9.12 11.86
C ARG A 36 3.32 9.62 12.97
N ASP A 37 2.51 10.62 12.68
CA ASP A 37 1.64 11.30 13.65
C ASP A 37 0.20 10.81 13.51
N LEU A 38 -0.18 10.37 12.30
CA LEU A 38 -1.56 10.09 11.95
C LEU A 38 -2.19 8.96 12.78
N TRP A 39 -1.48 7.85 13.04
CA TRP A 39 -2.03 6.78 13.89
C TRP A 39 -2.31 7.29 15.31
N ALA A 40 -1.33 7.95 15.93
CA ALA A 40 -1.46 8.50 17.27
C ALA A 40 -2.56 9.57 17.36
N LEU A 41 -2.67 10.42 16.33
CA LEU A 41 -3.71 11.44 16.20
C LEU A 41 -5.12 10.80 16.13
N VAL A 42 -5.28 9.78 15.29
CA VAL A 42 -6.55 9.06 15.10
C VAL A 42 -6.96 8.28 16.35
N GLU A 43 -5.99 7.73 17.09
CA GLU A 43 -6.22 7.03 18.35
C GLU A 43 -6.57 8.00 19.49
N ALA A 44 -5.80 9.08 19.66
CA ALA A 44 -6.05 10.10 20.68
C ALA A 44 -7.30 10.95 20.41
N GLY A 45 -7.69 11.09 19.13
CA GLY A 45 -8.85 11.85 18.70
C GLY A 45 -10.18 11.29 19.23
N GLY A 46 -10.23 10.01 19.60
CA GLY A 46 -11.43 9.40 20.20
C GLY A 46 -12.65 9.44 19.28
N GLY A 47 -12.47 9.21 17.98
CA GLY A 47 -13.53 9.25 16.98
C GLY A 47 -13.75 10.62 16.33
N ARG A 48 -13.03 11.66 16.75
CA ARG A 48 -13.08 12.98 16.12
C ARG A 48 -12.36 12.99 14.76
N LEU A 49 -12.90 13.79 13.85
CA LEU A 49 -12.26 14.15 12.58
C LEU A 49 -10.92 14.83 12.86
N ILE A 50 -9.87 14.38 12.19
CA ILE A 50 -8.56 15.04 12.22
C ILE A 50 -8.68 16.43 11.61
N GLU A 51 -7.81 17.36 12.03
CA GLU A 51 -7.82 18.72 11.50
C GLU A 51 -7.70 18.69 9.97
N GLN A 52 -8.67 19.35 9.31
CA GLN A 52 -8.73 19.47 7.87
C GLN A 52 -8.32 20.89 7.48
N PRO A 53 -7.23 21.06 6.71
CA PRO A 53 -6.80 22.38 6.28
C PRO A 53 -7.80 22.97 5.28
N ALA A 54 -7.79 24.31 5.18
CA ALA A 54 -8.52 25.03 4.15
C ALA A 54 -8.02 24.61 2.76
N PRO A 55 -8.87 24.67 1.72
CA PRO A 55 -8.43 24.41 0.35
C PRO A 55 -7.24 25.31 -0.02
N PRO A 56 -6.27 24.85 -0.83
CA PRO A 56 -5.02 25.60 -1.10
C PRO A 56 -5.19 26.94 -1.87
N GLY A 57 -6.41 27.43 -2.10
CA GLY A 57 -6.71 28.72 -2.71
C GLY A 57 -6.49 28.80 -4.23
N SER A 58 -5.58 27.98 -4.77
CA SER A 58 -5.23 27.96 -6.20
C SER A 58 -4.80 26.58 -6.67
N LEU A 59 -4.97 26.31 -7.97
CA LEU A 59 -4.52 25.07 -8.59
C LEU A 59 -3.01 24.87 -8.45
N ARG A 60 -2.22 25.95 -8.58
CA ARG A 60 -0.77 25.89 -8.44
C ARG A 60 -0.35 25.44 -7.04
N ALA A 61 -0.94 26.04 -6.01
CA ALA A 61 -0.68 25.63 -4.63
C ALA A 61 -1.04 24.16 -4.39
N CYS A 62 -2.18 23.69 -4.91
CA CYS A 62 -2.55 22.26 -4.85
C CYS A 62 -1.47 21.37 -5.50
N GLN A 63 -0.97 21.76 -6.67
CA GLN A 63 0.04 20.99 -7.40
C GLN A 63 1.38 20.96 -6.66
N ASP A 64 1.79 22.08 -6.07
CA ASP A 64 3.02 22.20 -5.28
C ASP A 64 2.96 21.34 -4.01
N GLU A 65 1.83 21.37 -3.29
CA GLU A 65 1.58 20.53 -2.12
C GLU A 65 1.54 19.04 -2.48
N ALA A 66 0.82 18.66 -3.52
CA ALA A 66 0.80 17.28 -3.99
C ALA A 66 2.20 16.79 -4.38
N ALA A 67 3.01 17.60 -5.07
CA ALA A 67 4.39 17.23 -5.38
C ALA A 67 5.23 17.00 -4.11
N LEU A 68 5.07 17.82 -3.07
CA LEU A 68 5.70 17.60 -1.76
C LEU A 68 5.23 16.29 -1.10
N TRP A 69 3.92 16.03 -1.12
CA TRP A 69 3.33 14.86 -0.47
C TRP A 69 3.68 13.57 -1.20
N ARG A 70 3.72 13.55 -2.55
CA ARG A 70 4.22 12.40 -3.31
C ARG A 70 5.64 12.04 -2.91
N ARG A 71 6.53 13.04 -2.89
CA ARG A 71 7.94 12.85 -2.51
C ARG A 71 8.09 12.30 -1.09
N THR A 72 7.43 12.92 -0.12
CA THR A 72 7.55 12.50 1.30
C THR A 72 6.95 11.12 1.52
N THR A 73 5.75 10.84 1.01
CA THR A 73 5.07 9.54 1.14
C THR A 73 5.87 8.40 0.49
N LEU A 74 6.48 8.62 -0.68
CA LEU A 74 7.40 7.65 -1.30
C LEU A 74 8.70 7.49 -0.49
N GLY A 75 9.18 8.58 0.10
CA GLY A 75 10.31 8.57 1.02
C GLY A 75 10.05 7.73 2.26
N ASP A 76 8.84 7.78 2.81
CA ASP A 76 8.42 7.07 4.02
C ASP A 76 8.23 5.58 3.76
N VAL A 77 7.64 5.20 2.62
CA VAL A 77 7.35 3.78 2.33
C VAL A 77 8.60 2.96 1.96
N LEU A 78 9.64 3.59 1.40
CA LEU A 78 10.87 2.92 0.93
C LEU A 78 12.06 3.08 1.88
N ARG A 79 11.86 3.66 3.05
CA ARG A 79 12.91 3.81 4.07
C ARG A 79 12.47 3.19 5.38
N TYR A 80 13.44 2.70 6.12
CA TYR A 80 13.19 2.10 7.41
C TYR A 80 14.39 2.20 8.33
N TRP A 81 14.14 2.13 9.62
CA TRP A 81 15.17 1.88 10.62
C TRP A 81 15.34 0.37 10.79
N PRO A 82 16.54 -0.18 10.53
CA PRO A 82 16.80 -1.60 10.71
C PRO A 82 16.72 -1.98 12.20
N ALA A 83 16.80 -3.27 12.49
CA ALA A 83 16.92 -3.75 13.86
C ALA A 83 18.17 -3.15 14.55
N GLY A 84 18.03 -2.81 15.84
CA GLY A 84 19.07 -2.15 16.64
C GLY A 84 19.28 -0.65 16.36
N ASP A 85 20.47 -0.14 16.69
CA ASP A 85 20.80 1.29 16.65
C ASP A 85 21.46 1.75 15.34
N GLY A 86 21.35 0.96 14.29
CA GLY A 86 21.93 1.24 12.97
C GLY A 86 21.36 2.50 12.29
N PRO A 87 22.08 3.05 11.30
CA PRO A 87 21.57 4.14 10.49
C PRO A 87 20.35 3.70 9.69
N ARG A 88 19.50 4.67 9.32
CA ARG A 88 18.36 4.43 8.44
C ARG A 88 18.81 3.83 7.12
N LYS A 89 18.08 2.82 6.65
CA LYS A 89 18.32 2.14 5.38
C LYS A 89 17.16 2.40 4.42
N THR A 90 17.38 2.00 3.18
CA THR A 90 16.37 2.04 2.13
C THR A 90 16.03 0.62 1.73
N PHE A 91 14.85 0.45 1.13
CA PHE A 91 14.51 -0.76 0.42
C PHE A 91 15.51 -1.03 -0.72
N VAL A 92 15.47 -2.25 -1.27
CA VAL A 92 16.47 -2.77 -2.19
C VAL A 92 16.73 -1.82 -3.36
N GLU A 93 17.96 -1.32 -3.47
CA GLU A 93 18.35 -0.41 -4.54
C GLU A 93 18.35 -1.11 -5.90
N ASN A 94 18.07 -0.36 -6.97
CA ASN A 94 17.94 -0.81 -8.36
C ASN A 94 16.93 -1.91 -8.65
N TYR A 95 16.26 -2.48 -7.64
CA TYR A 95 15.16 -3.41 -7.85
C TYR A 95 13.99 -2.66 -8.51
N PRO A 96 13.53 -3.06 -9.72
CA PRO A 96 12.44 -2.38 -10.41
C PRO A 96 11.10 -2.83 -9.83
N VAL A 97 10.72 -2.23 -8.70
CA VAL A 97 9.49 -2.56 -7.97
C VAL A 97 8.28 -2.34 -8.88
N PRO A 98 7.47 -3.36 -9.19
CA PRO A 98 6.22 -3.15 -9.89
C PRO A 98 5.22 -2.39 -9.01
N ALA A 99 4.33 -1.59 -9.62
CA ALA A 99 3.37 -0.80 -8.87
C ALA A 99 1.91 -1.03 -9.28
N VAL A 100 0.98 -0.88 -8.33
CA VAL A 100 -0.45 -0.71 -8.59
C VAL A 100 -0.78 0.72 -8.21
N LEU A 101 -1.13 1.53 -9.21
CA LEU A 101 -1.47 2.94 -9.02
C LEU A 101 -2.99 3.10 -9.01
N VAL A 102 -3.52 3.83 -8.06
CA VAL A 102 -4.97 4.03 -7.88
C VAL A 102 -5.27 5.51 -7.79
N GLY A 103 -6.20 5.95 -8.62
CA GLY A 103 -6.69 7.33 -8.65
C GLY A 103 -8.21 7.40 -8.74
N PRO A 104 -8.77 8.62 -8.67
CA PRO A 104 -10.22 8.85 -8.70
C PRO A 104 -10.86 8.37 -10.01
N THR A 105 -12.15 8.02 -9.92
CA THR A 105 -12.99 7.75 -11.10
C THR A 105 -12.92 8.91 -12.10
N ARG A 106 -12.78 8.59 -13.38
CA ARG A 106 -12.77 9.58 -14.47
C ARG A 106 -14.11 9.55 -15.20
N TRP A 107 -14.77 10.71 -15.26
CA TRP A 107 -16.14 10.80 -15.79
C TRP A 107 -16.23 11.27 -17.25
N ALA A 108 -15.23 11.99 -17.76
CA ALA A 108 -15.13 12.25 -19.18
C ALA A 108 -14.72 10.95 -19.89
N GLN A 109 -15.49 10.53 -20.91
CA GLN A 109 -15.21 9.37 -21.75
C GLN A 109 -13.84 9.47 -22.44
N ALA A 110 -12.83 9.04 -21.71
CA ALA A 110 -11.66 8.39 -22.26
C ALA A 110 -11.26 7.40 -21.18
N ALA A 111 -11.49 6.10 -21.43
CA ALA A 111 -10.69 5.07 -20.77
C ALA A 111 -9.26 5.60 -20.74
N ALA A 112 -8.64 5.66 -19.56
CA ALA A 112 -7.41 6.42 -19.42
C ALA A 112 -6.44 6.02 -20.52
N SER A 113 -6.16 6.97 -21.43
CA SER A 113 -5.32 6.66 -22.57
C SER A 113 -3.98 6.18 -22.02
N ALA A 114 -3.30 5.30 -22.76
CA ALA A 114 -1.96 4.86 -22.37
C ALA A 114 -1.03 6.06 -22.06
N ALA A 115 -1.27 7.22 -22.70
CA ALA A 115 -0.59 8.47 -22.42
C ALA A 115 -0.86 9.02 -21.00
N VAL A 116 -2.11 9.00 -20.51
CA VAL A 116 -2.43 9.46 -19.14
C VAL A 116 -1.82 8.52 -18.10
N ASN A 117 -1.94 7.21 -18.31
CA ASN A 117 -1.32 6.23 -17.40
C ASN A 117 0.20 6.40 -17.36
N ARG A 118 0.82 6.62 -18.53
CA ARG A 118 2.26 6.89 -18.64
C ARG A 118 2.65 8.17 -17.91
N ALA A 119 1.94 9.28 -18.13
CA ALA A 119 2.24 10.56 -17.46
C ALA A 119 2.08 10.45 -15.94
N TYR A 120 1.06 9.72 -15.47
CA TYR A 120 0.85 9.49 -14.05
C TYR A 120 2.00 8.65 -13.44
N PHE A 121 2.41 7.58 -14.11
CA PHE A 121 3.56 6.77 -13.71
C PHE A 121 4.87 7.57 -13.72
N GLU A 122 5.12 8.37 -14.77
CA GLU A 122 6.31 9.22 -14.89
C GLU A 122 6.38 10.27 -13.77
N ASN A 123 5.23 10.85 -13.37
CA ASN A 123 5.16 11.77 -12.24
C ASN A 123 5.60 11.09 -10.93
N LEU A 124 5.16 9.84 -10.72
CA LEU A 124 5.55 9.07 -9.55
C LEU A 124 7.05 8.74 -9.56
N VAL A 125 7.61 8.34 -10.71
CA VAL A 125 9.05 8.10 -10.88
C VAL A 125 9.86 9.36 -10.58
N TRP A 126 9.44 10.51 -11.11
CA TRP A 126 10.10 11.79 -10.84
C TRP A 126 10.00 12.19 -9.35
N SER A 127 8.84 11.95 -8.72
CA SER A 127 8.65 12.18 -7.29
C SER A 127 9.55 11.28 -6.44
N MET A 128 9.75 10.02 -6.84
CA MET A 128 10.68 9.12 -6.15
C MET A 128 12.13 9.58 -6.30
N GLN A 129 12.56 9.98 -7.49
CA GLN A 129 13.94 10.46 -7.70
C GLN A 129 14.23 11.75 -6.91
N SER A 130 13.26 12.65 -6.84
CA SER A 130 13.36 13.91 -6.10
C SER A 130 13.14 13.78 -4.59
N SER A 131 12.73 12.61 -4.08
CA SER A 131 12.62 12.36 -2.64
C SER A 131 13.91 11.90 -1.99
N GLY A 132 15.04 11.94 -2.71
CA GLY A 132 16.33 11.41 -2.24
C GLY A 132 16.40 9.88 -2.32
N LEU A 133 15.66 9.28 -3.24
CA LEU A 133 15.74 7.85 -3.59
C LEU A 133 16.28 7.67 -5.03
N PRO A 134 17.43 8.26 -5.39
CA PRO A 134 17.91 8.27 -6.77
C PRO A 134 18.25 6.86 -7.29
N PHE A 135 18.44 5.90 -6.39
CA PHE A 135 18.83 4.53 -6.72
C PHE A 135 17.65 3.57 -6.78
N HIS A 136 16.41 4.03 -6.54
CA HIS A 136 15.22 3.20 -6.58
C HIS A 136 14.58 3.24 -7.96
N ARG A 137 13.91 2.15 -8.34
CA ARG A 137 13.29 2.00 -9.65
C ARG A 137 11.87 1.48 -9.51
N LEU A 138 10.98 1.96 -10.38
CA LEU A 138 9.66 1.38 -10.58
C LEU A 138 9.62 0.71 -11.95
N SER A 139 8.92 -0.42 -12.04
CA SER A 139 8.74 -1.14 -13.30
C SER A 139 7.50 -0.65 -14.06
N GLY A 140 7.69 0.18 -15.09
CA GLY A 140 6.57 0.71 -15.89
C GLY A 140 5.76 -0.37 -16.60
N GLU A 141 6.44 -1.31 -17.27
CA GLU A 141 5.81 -2.42 -18.01
C GLU A 141 5.00 -3.37 -17.11
N ARG A 142 5.35 -3.42 -15.82
CA ARG A 142 4.69 -4.27 -14.83
C ARG A 142 3.78 -3.48 -13.91
N SER A 143 3.60 -2.18 -14.14
CA SER A 143 2.70 -1.37 -13.33
C SER A 143 1.33 -1.28 -13.96
N THR A 144 0.30 -1.28 -13.11
CA THR A 144 -1.11 -1.14 -13.52
C THR A 144 -1.69 0.11 -12.92
N VAL A 145 -2.63 0.74 -13.62
CA VAL A 145 -3.35 1.92 -13.12
C VAL A 145 -4.84 1.61 -13.05
N SER A 146 -5.45 1.92 -11.92
CA SER A 146 -6.89 1.83 -11.70
C SER A 146 -7.47 3.22 -11.44
N TRP A 147 -8.56 3.55 -12.15
CA TRP A 147 -9.22 4.85 -12.10
C TRP A 147 -10.65 4.69 -11.59
N GLU A 148 -10.78 4.23 -10.34
CA GLU A 148 -12.08 3.96 -9.73
C GLU A 148 -12.04 4.14 -8.21
N THR A 149 -12.85 5.08 -7.73
CA THR A 149 -12.93 5.50 -6.31
C THR A 149 -13.43 4.41 -5.36
N GLY A 150 -14.11 3.39 -5.88
CA GLY A 150 -14.69 2.27 -5.11
C GLY A 150 -13.98 0.93 -5.29
N ASN A 151 -12.83 0.86 -5.97
CA ASN A 151 -12.25 -0.41 -6.40
C ASN A 151 -11.47 -1.14 -5.29
N ASP A 152 -12.17 -1.57 -4.25
CA ASP A 152 -11.61 -2.39 -3.17
C ASP A 152 -11.31 -3.84 -3.60
N ASN A 153 -11.91 -4.32 -4.69
CA ASN A 153 -11.60 -5.60 -5.35
C ASN A 153 -10.14 -5.70 -5.84
N LEU A 154 -9.41 -4.58 -5.89
CA LEU A 154 -7.98 -4.59 -6.22
C LEU A 154 -7.16 -5.48 -5.28
N TRP A 155 -7.59 -5.65 -4.03
CA TRP A 155 -6.90 -6.56 -3.11
C TRP A 155 -6.87 -7.99 -3.63
N THR A 156 -7.98 -8.50 -4.17
CA THR A 156 -8.00 -9.84 -4.78
C THR A 156 -7.05 -9.94 -5.96
N ALA A 157 -7.02 -8.92 -6.83
CA ALA A 157 -6.09 -8.87 -7.96
C ALA A 157 -4.61 -8.80 -7.51
N ILE A 158 -4.32 -8.08 -6.42
CA ILE A 158 -2.98 -8.00 -5.82
C ILE A 158 -2.52 -9.37 -5.35
N PHE A 159 -3.34 -10.10 -4.59
CA PHE A 159 -2.99 -11.46 -4.15
C PHE A 159 -2.78 -12.42 -5.33
N GLN A 160 -3.70 -12.41 -6.29
CA GLN A 160 -3.57 -13.22 -7.51
C GLN A 160 -2.28 -12.94 -8.29
N ARG A 161 -1.81 -11.69 -8.27
CA ARG A 161 -0.57 -11.30 -8.93
C ARG A 161 0.64 -11.98 -8.30
N PHE A 162 0.71 -12.03 -6.97
CA PHE A 162 1.78 -12.78 -6.29
C PHE A 162 1.64 -14.30 -6.47
N ASP A 163 0.42 -14.82 -6.58
CA ASP A 163 0.19 -16.25 -6.80
C ASP A 163 0.66 -16.71 -8.20
N LYS A 164 0.51 -15.83 -9.19
CA LYS A 164 0.92 -16.10 -10.58
C LYS A 164 2.41 -15.88 -10.83
N ALA A 165 3.11 -15.18 -9.94
CA ALA A 165 4.51 -14.79 -10.11
C ALA A 165 5.35 -15.17 -8.88
N GLY A 166 5.96 -16.36 -8.91
CA GLY A 166 6.79 -16.87 -7.81
C GLY A 166 8.06 -16.05 -7.53
N ASP A 167 8.52 -15.27 -8.51
CA ASP A 167 9.66 -14.34 -8.43
C ASP A 167 9.27 -12.90 -8.05
N LEU A 168 7.98 -12.63 -7.78
CA LEU A 168 7.51 -11.32 -7.33
C LEU A 168 7.82 -11.11 -5.84
N ASN A 169 8.96 -10.48 -5.56
CA ASN A 169 9.42 -10.21 -4.19
C ASN A 169 8.61 -9.11 -3.49
N SER A 170 8.33 -8.02 -4.21
CA SER A 170 7.58 -6.89 -3.68
C SER A 170 6.76 -6.16 -4.73
N LEU A 171 5.72 -5.47 -4.26
CA LEU A 171 4.79 -4.68 -5.04
C LEU A 171 4.51 -3.36 -4.30
N LEU A 172 4.66 -2.23 -5.00
CA LEU A 172 4.25 -0.93 -4.47
C LEU A 172 2.77 -0.70 -4.77
N LEU A 173 1.97 -0.47 -3.75
CA LEU A 173 0.60 0.02 -3.92
C LEU A 173 0.61 1.52 -3.66
N TRP A 174 0.17 2.30 -4.63
CA TRP A 174 0.11 3.76 -4.54
C TRP A 174 -1.31 4.22 -4.83
N ALA A 175 -1.93 4.91 -3.89
CA ALA A 175 -3.27 5.45 -4.05
C ALA A 175 -3.29 6.93 -3.67
N GLU A 176 -3.83 7.78 -4.55
CA GLU A 176 -4.02 9.19 -4.23
C GLU A 176 -5.37 9.72 -4.71
N ASP A 177 -5.97 10.58 -3.89
CA ASP A 177 -7.16 11.35 -4.23
C ASP A 177 -7.12 12.71 -3.51
N GLY A 178 -7.87 13.68 -4.00
CA GLY A 178 -7.89 15.04 -3.48
C GLY A 178 -7.85 16.13 -4.56
N TYR A 179 -7.53 17.36 -4.16
CA TYR A 179 -7.64 18.55 -5.03
C TYR A 179 -6.73 18.48 -6.23
N ALA A 180 -5.44 18.24 -6.01
CA ALA A 180 -4.47 18.18 -7.09
C ALA A 180 -4.77 17.04 -8.07
N MET A 181 -5.12 15.87 -7.53
CA MET A 181 -5.35 14.70 -8.37
C MET A 181 -6.59 14.88 -9.24
N ARG A 182 -7.68 15.36 -8.65
CA ARG A 182 -8.94 15.60 -9.37
C ARG A 182 -8.87 16.77 -10.34
N ALA A 183 -7.98 17.73 -10.09
CA ALA A 183 -7.68 18.77 -11.07
C ALA A 183 -7.06 18.20 -12.36
N GLN A 184 -6.17 17.21 -12.22
CA GLN A 184 -5.46 16.60 -13.34
C GLN A 184 -6.33 15.59 -14.09
N THR A 185 -7.23 14.90 -13.38
CA THR A 185 -8.09 13.85 -13.96
C THR A 185 -9.45 14.35 -14.42
N GLY A 186 -9.77 15.63 -14.15
CA GLY A 186 -11.01 16.29 -14.57
C GLY A 186 -12.23 15.90 -13.73
N GLY A 187 -12.05 15.61 -12.44
CA GLY A 187 -13.01 14.85 -11.64
C GLY A 187 -13.34 15.42 -10.26
N TRP A 188 -13.91 16.61 -10.18
CA TRP A 188 -14.58 17.11 -8.97
C TRP A 188 -16.10 16.88 -8.97
N GLN A 189 -16.62 16.31 -10.05
CA GLN A 189 -18.05 16.21 -10.36
C GLN A 189 -18.38 14.79 -10.82
N ALA A 190 -19.49 14.22 -10.37
CA ALA A 190 -20.09 13.05 -11.02
C ALA A 190 -21.09 13.53 -12.10
N PRO A 191 -21.20 12.92 -13.28
CA PRO A 191 -22.49 12.54 -13.86
C PRO A 191 -22.90 11.19 -13.23
N PRO A 192 -24.19 11.00 -12.88
CA PRO A 192 -25.12 10.53 -13.90
C PRO A 192 -26.60 10.97 -13.73
N SER A 193 -27.26 11.21 -14.85
CA SER A 193 -28.72 11.19 -15.10
C SER A 193 -29.70 11.55 -13.96
N GLY A 194 -30.41 12.67 -14.13
CA GLY A 194 -31.87 12.67 -13.98
C GLY A 194 -32.49 13.02 -12.63
N ALA A 195 -31.72 13.31 -11.58
CA ALA A 195 -32.31 13.89 -10.37
C ALA A 195 -32.70 15.35 -10.67
N ALA A 196 -33.98 15.58 -10.99
CA ALA A 196 -34.58 16.90 -11.12
C ALA A 196 -34.38 17.67 -9.79
N GLY A 197 -33.32 18.49 -9.71
CA GLY A 197 -32.97 19.26 -8.52
C GLY A 197 -31.48 19.33 -8.18
N ALA A 198 -30.61 18.51 -8.78
CA ALA A 198 -29.16 18.65 -8.55
C ALA A 198 -28.64 19.90 -9.28
N GLY A 199 -28.22 20.91 -8.51
CA GLY A 199 -27.63 22.14 -9.04
C GLY A 199 -26.40 21.88 -9.92
N GLN A 200 -26.01 22.90 -10.70
CA GLN A 200 -24.79 22.87 -11.51
C GLN A 200 -23.60 22.41 -10.64
N PRO A 201 -22.81 21.43 -11.10
CA PRO A 201 -21.72 20.91 -10.30
C PRO A 201 -20.63 21.98 -10.12
N GLU A 202 -20.09 22.07 -8.90
CA GLU A 202 -19.15 23.13 -8.52
C GLU A 202 -17.83 22.96 -9.28
N THR A 203 -17.25 24.06 -9.78
CA THR A 203 -15.94 24.02 -10.46
C THR A 203 -14.83 23.88 -9.41
N LEU A 204 -13.70 23.29 -9.78
CA LEU A 204 -12.54 23.25 -8.88
C LEU A 204 -12.13 24.64 -8.41
N GLN A 205 -12.15 25.64 -9.30
CA GLN A 205 -11.80 27.01 -8.91
C GLN A 205 -12.75 27.56 -7.84
N ALA A 206 -14.05 27.28 -7.93
CA ALA A 206 -15.02 27.66 -6.92
C ALA A 206 -14.74 26.94 -5.59
N ILE A 207 -14.47 25.63 -5.63
CA ILE A 207 -14.11 24.83 -4.46
C ILE A 207 -12.86 25.39 -3.76
N LEU A 208 -11.82 25.74 -4.52
CA LEU A 208 -10.57 26.29 -3.97
C LEU A 208 -10.74 27.70 -3.41
N SER A 209 -11.75 28.45 -3.87
CA SER A 209 -11.99 29.83 -3.44
C SER A 209 -12.93 29.98 -2.25
N ARG A 210 -13.53 28.89 -1.75
CA ARG A 210 -14.49 28.92 -0.66
C ARG A 210 -13.99 28.21 0.59
N ASP A 211 -14.68 28.45 1.69
CA ASP A 211 -14.48 27.68 2.92
C ASP A 211 -14.78 26.19 2.71
N ARG A 212 -14.02 25.36 3.43
CA ARG A 212 -14.16 23.91 3.38
C ARG A 212 -15.54 23.47 3.89
N ARG A 213 -16.17 22.56 3.17
CA ARG A 213 -17.39 21.86 3.59
C ARG A 213 -17.05 20.47 4.11
N ALA A 214 -17.91 19.92 4.97
CA ALA A 214 -17.77 18.55 5.46
C ALA A 214 -17.80 17.49 4.33
N SER A 215 -18.43 17.81 3.21
CA SER A 215 -18.47 16.96 2.01
C SER A 215 -17.22 17.05 1.13
N ASP A 216 -16.29 17.96 1.44
CA ASP A 216 -15.08 18.12 0.64
C ASP A 216 -14.08 17.00 0.92
N LEU A 217 -13.43 16.56 -0.15
CA LEU A 217 -12.41 15.53 -0.09
C LEU A 217 -11.21 15.96 0.74
N SER A 218 -10.66 15.00 1.47
CA SER A 218 -9.37 15.15 2.12
C SER A 218 -8.29 14.72 1.15
N ASP A 219 -7.26 15.55 0.98
CA ASP A 219 -6.09 15.12 0.25
C ASP A 219 -5.48 13.91 0.94
N ALA A 220 -5.38 12.82 0.19
CA ALA A 220 -4.94 11.53 0.69
C ALA A 220 -3.92 10.94 -0.28
N PHE A 221 -2.74 10.64 0.25
CA PHE A 221 -1.63 10.00 -0.45
C PHE A 221 -1.24 8.79 0.38
N VAL A 222 -1.47 7.59 -0.15
CA VAL A 222 -1.26 6.34 0.57
C VAL A 222 -0.37 5.43 -0.26
N SER A 223 0.65 4.91 0.39
CA SER A 223 1.61 4.01 -0.21
C SER A 223 1.88 2.83 0.72
N LEU A 224 1.75 1.62 0.20
CA LEU A 224 2.07 0.38 0.91
C LEU A 224 3.10 -0.40 0.10
N LEU A 225 4.21 -0.78 0.73
CA LEU A 225 5.14 -1.73 0.13
C LEU A 225 4.75 -3.13 0.61
N LEU A 226 4.22 -3.94 -0.31
CA LEU A 226 3.82 -5.31 -0.04
C LEU A 226 4.90 -6.28 -0.51
N GLY A 227 5.03 -7.44 0.12
CA GLY A 227 5.96 -8.46 -0.35
C GLY A 227 5.80 -9.83 0.27
N ARG A 228 6.72 -10.71 -0.16
CA ARG A 228 6.90 -12.08 0.35
C ARG A 228 8.40 -12.34 0.47
N HIS A 229 8.94 -12.36 1.68
CA HIS A 229 10.37 -12.63 1.87
C HIS A 229 10.82 -13.93 1.17
N ALA A 230 9.99 -14.97 1.24
CA ALA A 230 10.23 -16.26 0.60
C ALA A 230 10.48 -16.19 -0.92
N ALA A 231 9.91 -15.19 -1.62
CA ALA A 231 10.08 -15.06 -3.07
C ALA A 231 11.50 -14.66 -3.47
N ALA A 232 12.29 -14.08 -2.55
CA ALA A 232 13.68 -13.72 -2.80
C ALA A 232 14.68 -14.80 -2.34
N GLU A 233 14.25 -15.86 -1.66
CA GLU A 233 15.14 -16.85 -1.05
C GLU A 233 16.05 -17.55 -2.07
N TRP A 234 15.56 -17.78 -3.28
CA TRP A 234 16.35 -18.38 -4.36
C TRP A 234 17.54 -17.51 -4.79
N LEU A 235 17.54 -16.21 -4.47
CA LEU A 235 18.67 -15.31 -4.73
C LEU A 235 19.82 -15.52 -3.74
N ARG A 236 19.59 -16.14 -2.57
CA ARG A 236 20.64 -16.33 -1.55
C ARG A 236 21.82 -17.16 -2.04
N GLU A 237 21.56 -18.16 -2.89
CA GLU A 237 22.63 -18.96 -3.51
C GLU A 237 23.46 -18.16 -4.53
N LEU A 238 22.85 -17.16 -5.17
CA LEU A 238 23.48 -16.37 -6.23
C LEU A 238 24.17 -15.12 -5.69
N ALA A 239 23.62 -14.50 -4.65
CA ALA A 239 24.06 -13.21 -4.14
C ALA A 239 25.56 -13.16 -3.77
N PRO A 240 26.18 -14.22 -3.21
CA PRO A 240 27.61 -14.22 -2.97
C PRO A 240 28.48 -14.19 -4.22
N HIS A 241 27.93 -14.51 -5.38
CA HIS A 241 28.60 -14.51 -6.67
C HIS A 241 28.28 -13.28 -7.51
N VAL A 242 27.36 -12.41 -7.07
CA VAL A 242 27.05 -11.17 -7.78
C VAL A 242 28.13 -10.14 -7.48
N VAL A 243 28.79 -9.65 -8.54
CA VAL A 243 29.70 -8.52 -8.44
C VAL A 243 28.86 -7.26 -8.27
N ASP A 244 28.96 -6.62 -7.11
CA ASP A 244 28.26 -5.37 -6.85
C ASP A 244 28.96 -4.22 -7.61
N SER A 245 28.25 -3.60 -8.54
CA SER A 245 28.77 -2.50 -9.36
C SER A 245 28.73 -1.14 -8.65
N VAL A 246 28.73 -1.14 -7.32
CA VAL A 246 28.69 0.07 -6.52
C VAL A 246 29.98 0.87 -6.71
N GLU A 247 29.84 2.10 -7.20
CA GLU A 247 30.96 3.02 -7.35
C GLU A 247 31.21 3.76 -6.03
N VAL A 248 32.47 3.97 -5.66
CA VAL A 248 32.84 4.79 -4.49
C VAL A 248 33.73 5.92 -4.98
N THR A 249 33.26 7.15 -4.82
CA THR A 249 33.97 8.36 -5.20
C THR A 249 34.55 9.01 -3.95
N GLN A 250 35.87 9.19 -3.89
CA GLN A 250 36.50 9.99 -2.85
C GLN A 250 36.64 11.44 -3.30
N PHE A 251 36.20 12.37 -2.46
CA PHE A 251 36.30 13.80 -2.72
C PHE A 251 37.58 14.36 -2.08
N PRO A 252 38.17 15.44 -2.65
CA PRO A 252 39.38 16.06 -2.11
C PRO A 252 39.27 16.59 -0.67
N ASP A 253 38.04 16.81 -0.19
CA ASP A 253 37.75 17.24 1.19
C ASP A 253 37.68 16.07 2.20
N GLY A 254 38.04 14.86 1.77
CA GLY A 254 38.03 13.65 2.60
C GLY A 254 36.66 12.98 2.72
N ARG A 255 35.61 13.49 2.08
CA ARG A 255 34.30 12.82 2.03
C ARG A 255 34.32 11.68 1.02
N SER A 256 33.49 10.67 1.25
CA SER A 256 33.23 9.61 0.27
C SER A 256 31.76 9.65 -0.16
N GLY A 257 31.54 9.61 -1.47
CA GLY A 257 30.26 9.35 -2.10
C GLY A 257 30.17 7.90 -2.53
N ARG A 258 28.97 7.33 -2.46
CA ARG A 258 28.69 5.98 -2.92
C ARG A 258 27.60 6.04 -3.99
N GLY A 259 27.82 5.33 -5.09
CA GLY A 259 26.81 5.05 -6.10
C GLY A 259 25.77 4.03 -5.61
N LYS A 260 24.90 3.62 -6.54
CA LYS A 260 23.88 2.60 -6.32
C LYS A 260 24.49 1.20 -6.22
N HIS A 261 23.93 0.33 -5.39
CA HIS A 261 24.15 -1.11 -5.55
C HIS A 261 23.64 -1.56 -6.92
N GLY A 262 24.37 -2.42 -7.62
CA GLY A 262 23.96 -2.83 -8.96
C GLY A 262 24.62 -4.12 -9.43
N PHE A 263 24.09 -4.66 -10.51
CA PHE A 263 24.60 -5.90 -11.09
C PHE A 263 25.79 -5.62 -12.03
N GLY A 264 27.01 -5.91 -11.56
CA GLY A 264 28.25 -5.81 -12.33
C GLY A 264 28.61 -7.10 -13.10
N GLY A 265 27.83 -8.17 -12.93
CA GLY A 265 28.08 -9.48 -13.51
C GLY A 265 28.05 -10.61 -12.48
N LEU A 266 28.15 -11.85 -12.96
CA LEU A 266 28.29 -13.02 -12.09
C LEU A 266 29.74 -13.49 -12.07
N GLY A 267 30.35 -13.41 -10.89
CA GLY A 267 31.62 -14.03 -10.57
C GLY A 267 31.53 -15.54 -10.65
N ARG A 268 32.63 -16.19 -11.05
CA ARG A 268 32.70 -17.66 -11.14
C ARG A 268 32.90 -18.32 -9.77
N TYR A 269 33.54 -17.60 -8.86
CA TYR A 269 33.96 -18.09 -7.56
C TYR A 269 33.64 -17.06 -6.48
N ASN A 270 33.41 -17.52 -5.26
CA ASN A 270 33.30 -16.72 -4.07
C ASN A 270 34.17 -17.37 -2.98
N ASP A 271 35.18 -16.64 -2.52
CA ASP A 271 36.11 -17.14 -1.51
C ASP A 271 35.64 -16.69 -0.11
N VAL A 272 35.42 -17.65 0.79
CA VAL A 272 35.06 -17.40 2.20
C VAL A 272 36.08 -18.09 3.09
N GLY A 273 37.00 -17.30 3.65
CA GLY A 273 38.14 -17.82 4.41
C GLY A 273 39.03 -18.68 3.51
N HIS A 274 39.19 -19.96 3.86
CA HIS A 274 39.99 -20.94 3.08
C HIS A 274 39.14 -21.80 2.13
N THR A 275 37.85 -21.51 1.97
CA THR A 275 36.95 -22.28 1.10
C THR A 275 36.51 -21.46 -0.10
N THR A 276 36.71 -22.00 -1.31
CA THR A 276 36.23 -21.41 -2.56
C THR A 276 34.93 -22.07 -2.99
N TYR A 277 33.86 -21.31 -3.03
CA TYR A 277 32.57 -21.75 -3.56
C TYR A 277 32.48 -21.41 -5.04
N ARG A 278 32.06 -22.36 -5.86
CA ARG A 278 31.81 -22.13 -7.28
C ARG A 278 30.35 -21.69 -7.46
N SER A 279 30.12 -20.68 -8.30
CA SER A 279 28.76 -20.23 -8.60
C SER A 279 27.89 -21.40 -9.05
N PRO A 280 26.75 -21.65 -8.39
CA PRO A 280 25.98 -22.87 -8.59
C PRO A 280 25.25 -22.87 -9.94
N ARG A 281 25.03 -21.70 -10.58
CA ARG A 281 24.13 -21.59 -11.74
C ARG A 281 24.51 -20.49 -12.73
N THR A 282 24.13 -20.71 -13.99
CA THR A 282 23.87 -19.63 -14.94
C THR A 282 22.54 -18.98 -14.57
N TYR A 283 22.54 -17.67 -14.31
CA TYR A 283 21.31 -16.92 -14.06
C TYR A 283 20.53 -16.67 -15.35
N THR A 284 19.21 -16.87 -15.28
CA THR A 284 18.27 -16.47 -16.34
C THR A 284 17.46 -15.30 -15.81
N ARG A 285 17.39 -14.21 -16.58
CA ARG A 285 16.60 -13.03 -16.22
C ARG A 285 15.13 -13.44 -16.07
N THR A 286 14.50 -13.02 -14.99
CA THR A 286 13.08 -13.23 -14.73
C THR A 286 12.31 -11.91 -14.93
N PRO A 287 10.98 -11.96 -15.13
CA PRO A 287 10.18 -10.74 -15.30
C PRO A 287 10.22 -9.79 -14.10
N HIS A 288 10.31 -10.32 -12.87
CA HIS A 288 10.30 -9.51 -11.66
C HIS A 288 11.68 -9.30 -11.05
N VAL A 289 12.62 -10.22 -11.29
CA VAL A 289 14.04 -10.04 -10.98
C VAL A 289 14.82 -10.09 -12.30
N PRO A 290 15.05 -8.95 -12.99
CA PRO A 290 15.81 -8.94 -14.23
C PRO A 290 17.31 -9.04 -14.00
N GLU A 291 17.78 -8.63 -12.82
CA GLU A 291 19.19 -8.67 -12.38
C GLU A 291 19.24 -9.30 -10.98
N PRO A 292 20.13 -10.29 -10.74
CA PRO A 292 20.23 -10.92 -9.42
C PRO A 292 20.83 -9.93 -8.42
N TRP A 293 20.43 -10.06 -7.17
CA TRP A 293 20.84 -9.15 -6.10
C TRP A 293 22.22 -9.47 -5.56
N SER A 294 23.02 -8.45 -5.27
CA SER A 294 24.27 -8.58 -4.51
C SER A 294 24.01 -8.99 -3.06
N GLN A 295 25.06 -9.41 -2.34
CA GLN A 295 24.95 -9.64 -0.89
C GLN A 295 24.42 -8.40 -0.15
N ALA A 296 24.82 -7.19 -0.56
CA ALA A 296 24.36 -5.96 0.05
C ALA A 296 22.88 -5.69 -0.22
N GLN A 297 22.40 -5.96 -1.44
CA GLN A 297 20.98 -5.87 -1.77
C GLN A 297 20.14 -6.92 -1.04
N MET A 298 20.64 -8.15 -0.89
CA MET A 298 19.99 -9.16 -0.04
C MET A 298 19.92 -8.71 1.42
N ALA A 299 20.99 -8.11 1.96
CA ALA A 299 20.98 -7.56 3.31
C ALA A 299 19.96 -6.42 3.46
N GLN A 300 19.85 -5.51 2.49
CA GLN A 300 18.80 -4.48 2.47
C GLN A 300 17.39 -5.09 2.51
N TYR A 301 17.18 -6.21 1.83
CA TYR A 301 15.89 -6.90 1.85
C TYR A 301 15.62 -7.55 3.20
N ASP A 302 16.58 -8.30 3.74
CA ASP A 302 16.47 -9.03 5.01
C ASP A 302 16.25 -8.12 6.22
N GLU A 303 16.83 -6.94 6.20
CA GLU A 303 16.71 -5.95 7.28
C GLU A 303 15.44 -5.11 7.19
N THR A 304 14.68 -5.22 6.08
CA THR A 304 13.40 -4.51 5.92
C THR A 304 12.39 -5.07 6.93
N PRO A 305 11.80 -4.23 7.81
CA PRO A 305 10.85 -4.69 8.80
C PRO A 305 9.56 -5.17 8.13
N THR A 306 8.97 -6.25 8.65
CA THR A 306 7.56 -6.56 8.40
C THR A 306 6.72 -5.86 9.45
N LEU A 307 5.95 -4.84 9.06
CA LEU A 307 5.10 -4.08 9.97
C LEU A 307 3.85 -4.87 10.37
N ALA A 308 3.24 -5.54 9.40
CA ALA A 308 2.04 -6.35 9.60
C ALA A 308 1.89 -7.41 8.50
N TRP A 309 0.96 -8.33 8.72
CA TRP A 309 0.50 -9.32 7.76
C TRP A 309 -0.92 -8.98 7.33
N VAL A 310 -1.14 -8.78 6.04
CA VAL A 310 -2.48 -8.60 5.46
C VAL A 310 -2.91 -9.92 4.87
N TYR A 311 -4.04 -10.47 5.30
CA TYR A 311 -4.56 -11.74 4.79
C TYR A 311 -5.43 -11.55 3.56
N ARG A 312 -5.64 -12.64 2.81
CA ARG A 312 -6.52 -12.66 1.63
C ARG A 312 -7.87 -12.02 1.96
N PRO A 313 -8.40 -11.17 1.07
CA PRO A 313 -9.70 -10.57 1.27
C PRO A 313 -10.80 -11.64 1.27
N ALA A 314 -11.75 -11.50 2.16
CA ALA A 314 -13.05 -12.14 2.05
C ALA A 314 -14.01 -11.14 1.38
N GLU A 315 -14.53 -11.49 0.21
CA GLU A 315 -15.45 -10.65 -0.55
C GLU A 315 -16.90 -10.95 -0.13
N ALA A 316 -17.65 -9.90 0.16
CA ALA A 316 -19.09 -9.93 0.22
C ALA A 316 -19.62 -9.36 -1.10
N SER A 317 -20.16 -10.22 -1.97
CA SER A 317 -20.79 -9.80 -3.22
C SER A 317 -22.30 -9.84 -3.09
N TYR A 318 -22.98 -8.79 -3.56
CA TYR A 318 -24.43 -8.69 -3.58
C TYR A 318 -24.86 -7.67 -4.63
N SER A 319 -26.09 -7.72 -5.13
CA SER A 319 -26.63 -6.65 -5.96
C SER A 319 -27.23 -5.51 -5.13
N LYS A 320 -27.19 -4.27 -5.63
CA LYS A 320 -27.85 -3.11 -4.98
C LYS A 320 -29.37 -3.33 -4.80
N VAL A 321 -30.00 -4.07 -5.72
CA VAL A 321 -31.44 -4.35 -5.67
C VAL A 321 -31.79 -5.54 -4.77
N GLU A 322 -30.80 -6.26 -4.25
CA GLU A 322 -31.08 -7.36 -3.33
C GLU A 322 -31.67 -6.88 -2.00
N PRO A 323 -32.59 -7.66 -1.40
CA PRO A 323 -33.10 -7.37 -0.07
C PRO A 323 -31.96 -7.16 0.93
N GLN A 324 -32.14 -6.21 1.84
CA GLN A 324 -31.15 -5.90 2.88
C GLN A 324 -30.68 -7.14 3.65
N ALA A 325 -31.59 -8.09 3.94
CA ALA A 325 -31.25 -9.33 4.62
C ALA A 325 -30.22 -10.19 3.87
N GLN A 326 -30.27 -10.21 2.54
CA GLN A 326 -29.29 -10.94 1.71
C GLN A 326 -27.93 -10.23 1.70
N ARG A 327 -27.93 -8.90 1.56
CA ARG A 327 -26.72 -8.07 1.66
C ARG A 327 -26.03 -8.25 3.02
N VAL A 328 -26.81 -8.30 4.10
CA VAL A 328 -26.32 -8.58 5.46
C VAL A 328 -25.75 -9.99 5.56
N ALA A 329 -26.43 -11.01 5.04
CA ALA A 329 -25.94 -12.39 5.06
C ALA A 329 -24.62 -12.55 4.30
N ALA A 330 -24.46 -11.90 3.15
CA ALA A 330 -23.20 -11.91 2.40
C ALA A 330 -22.04 -11.30 3.21
N LEU A 331 -22.27 -10.16 3.86
CA LEU A 331 -21.23 -9.55 4.72
C LEU A 331 -20.96 -10.37 6.00
N GLN A 332 -21.98 -11.01 6.57
CA GLN A 332 -21.80 -11.95 7.69
C GLN A 332 -20.89 -13.10 7.28
N GLN A 333 -21.10 -13.70 6.10
CA GLN A 333 -20.26 -14.78 5.59
C GLN A 333 -18.80 -14.34 5.42
N ALA A 334 -18.57 -13.16 4.83
CA ALA A 334 -17.21 -12.64 4.68
C ALA A 334 -16.52 -12.37 6.03
N LEU A 335 -17.25 -11.78 6.99
CA LEU A 335 -16.75 -11.56 8.35
C LEU A 335 -16.49 -12.86 9.11
N GLN A 336 -17.37 -13.85 8.99
CA GLN A 336 -17.21 -15.16 9.61
C GLN A 336 -15.98 -15.87 9.05
N SER A 337 -15.75 -15.80 7.73
CA SER A 337 -14.55 -16.35 7.11
C SER A 337 -13.26 -15.66 7.61
N ALA A 338 -13.30 -14.35 7.84
CA ALA A 338 -12.18 -13.61 8.41
C ALA A 338 -11.92 -13.98 9.88
N LEU A 339 -12.99 -14.23 10.65
CA LEU A 339 -12.93 -14.64 12.04
C LEU A 339 -12.39 -16.07 12.18
N ASP A 340 -12.98 -17.03 11.47
CA ASP A 340 -12.62 -18.46 11.58
C ASP A 340 -11.27 -18.78 10.95
N GLY A 341 -10.90 -18.07 9.88
CA GLY A 341 -9.64 -18.27 9.17
C GLY A 341 -8.49 -17.51 9.85
N PRO A 342 -8.10 -16.33 9.35
CA PRO A 342 -6.95 -15.60 9.86
C PRO A 342 -6.97 -15.33 11.38
N LEU A 343 -8.11 -14.94 11.94
CA LEU A 343 -8.23 -14.60 13.36
C LEU A 343 -8.41 -15.81 14.29
N GLN A 344 -8.62 -17.01 13.75
CA GLN A 344 -8.76 -18.26 14.52
C GLN A 344 -9.80 -18.16 15.66
N GLY A 345 -10.93 -17.52 15.38
CA GLY A 345 -12.02 -17.31 16.34
C GLY A 345 -11.78 -16.20 17.36
N GLN A 346 -10.62 -15.54 17.36
CA GLN A 346 -10.33 -14.43 18.29
C GLN A 346 -10.94 -13.12 17.79
N PRO A 347 -11.64 -12.35 18.66
CA PRO A 347 -12.16 -11.06 18.26
C PRO A 347 -11.00 -10.10 17.94
N PRO A 348 -11.13 -9.25 16.89
CA PRO A 348 -10.13 -8.23 16.62
C PRO A 348 -10.17 -7.16 17.71
N ALA A 349 -9.04 -6.48 17.95
CA ALA A 349 -9.04 -5.32 18.83
C ALA A 349 -9.76 -4.12 18.18
N ARG A 350 -9.75 -4.04 16.85
CA ARG A 350 -10.28 -2.91 16.09
C ARG A 350 -10.95 -3.35 14.79
N ILE A 351 -12.02 -2.65 14.41
CA ILE A 351 -12.61 -2.73 13.07
C ILE A 351 -12.53 -1.33 12.46
N MET A 352 -11.70 -1.18 11.44
CA MET A 352 -11.62 0.03 10.62
C MET A 352 -12.55 -0.14 9.42
N PHE A 353 -13.44 0.81 9.17
CA PHE A 353 -14.43 0.64 8.13
C PHE A 353 -14.75 1.94 7.41
N ASP A 354 -15.11 1.81 6.14
CA ASP A 354 -15.52 2.93 5.33
C ASP A 354 -16.78 2.58 4.51
N PRO A 355 -17.96 3.09 4.91
CA PRO A 355 -19.20 2.93 4.17
C PRO A 355 -19.28 3.91 2.99
N GLY A 356 -18.23 4.68 2.69
CA GLY A 356 -18.24 5.75 1.71
C GLY A 356 -19.10 6.95 2.11
N VAL A 357 -19.29 7.87 1.17
CA VAL A 357 -20.12 9.07 1.34
C VAL A 357 -21.37 9.02 0.45
N GLY A 358 -22.28 9.97 0.63
CA GLY A 358 -23.49 10.14 -0.19
C GLY A 358 -24.71 9.36 0.32
N GLU A 359 -25.78 9.37 -0.49
CA GLU A 359 -27.12 8.86 -0.12
C GLU A 359 -27.11 7.40 0.31
N THR A 360 -26.28 6.55 -0.32
CA THR A 360 -26.18 5.12 -0.02
C THR A 360 -25.29 4.79 1.18
N SER A 361 -24.56 5.76 1.73
CA SER A 361 -23.66 5.52 2.88
C SER A 361 -24.41 5.04 4.13
N GLN A 362 -25.58 5.61 4.41
CA GLN A 362 -26.41 5.21 5.56
C GLN A 362 -26.93 3.77 5.43
N GLU A 363 -27.33 3.37 4.22
CA GLU A 363 -27.75 1.99 3.96
C GLU A 363 -26.58 1.01 4.13
N ARG A 364 -25.40 1.33 3.59
CA ARG A 364 -24.19 0.50 3.74
C ARG A 364 -23.76 0.40 5.19
N MET A 365 -23.86 1.49 5.95
CA MET A 365 -23.64 1.51 7.40
C MET A 365 -24.62 0.58 8.14
N LEU A 366 -25.91 0.58 7.78
CA LEU A 366 -26.90 -0.30 8.39
C LEU A 366 -26.59 -1.77 8.14
N VAL A 367 -26.24 -2.13 6.90
CA VAL A 367 -25.81 -3.49 6.52
C VAL A 367 -24.59 -3.90 7.35
N LEU A 368 -23.57 -3.03 7.43
CA LEU A 368 -22.34 -3.27 8.17
C LEU A 368 -22.61 -3.51 9.67
N ARG A 369 -23.42 -2.64 10.31
CA ARG A 369 -23.75 -2.78 11.73
C ARG A 369 -24.50 -4.08 12.03
N GLN A 370 -25.45 -4.47 11.18
CA GLN A 370 -26.20 -5.71 11.35
C GLN A 370 -25.31 -6.94 11.17
N ALA A 371 -24.41 -6.92 10.18
CA ALA A 371 -23.48 -8.01 9.96
C ALA A 371 -22.48 -8.18 11.11
N VAL A 372 -21.85 -7.09 11.57
CA VAL A 372 -20.91 -7.13 12.69
C VAL A 372 -21.58 -7.55 13.98
N ARG A 373 -22.79 -7.07 14.29
CA ARG A 373 -23.52 -7.49 15.50
C ARG A 373 -23.85 -8.98 15.51
N ALA A 374 -24.06 -9.58 14.34
CA ALA A 374 -24.36 -11.00 14.23
C ALA A 374 -23.11 -11.88 14.43
N VAL A 375 -21.97 -11.50 13.83
CA VAL A 375 -20.72 -12.28 13.88
C VAL A 375 -19.90 -12.00 15.13
N LEU A 376 -19.88 -10.75 15.59
CA LEU A 376 -19.12 -10.26 16.74
C LEU A 376 -20.06 -9.52 17.71
N PRO A 377 -20.98 -10.22 18.41
CA PRO A 377 -22.01 -9.57 19.23
C PRO A 377 -21.46 -8.74 20.40
N ALA A 378 -20.26 -9.06 20.89
CA ALA A 378 -19.57 -8.30 21.93
C ALA A 378 -18.81 -7.08 21.39
N PHE A 379 -18.67 -6.93 20.08
CA PHE A 379 -17.90 -5.85 19.47
C PHE A 379 -18.79 -4.63 19.20
N ALA A 380 -18.44 -3.49 19.82
CA ALA A 380 -19.18 -2.24 19.68
C ALA A 380 -18.56 -1.36 18.58
N LEU A 381 -19.15 -1.33 17.39
CA LEU A 381 -18.70 -0.45 16.29
C LEU A 381 -18.78 1.05 16.60
N HIS A 382 -19.63 1.44 17.55
CA HIS A 382 -19.78 2.83 17.98
C HIS A 382 -18.78 3.23 19.08
N ASP A 383 -18.05 2.26 19.66
CA ASP A 383 -16.98 2.56 20.61
C ASP A 383 -15.81 3.17 19.85
N PRO A 384 -15.43 4.44 20.12
CA PRO A 384 -14.33 5.10 19.43
C PRO A 384 -12.94 4.45 19.70
N ARG A 385 -12.83 3.50 20.63
CA ARG A 385 -11.60 2.72 20.84
C ARG A 385 -11.54 1.42 20.06
N ALA A 386 -12.68 0.96 19.53
CA ALA A 386 -12.80 -0.31 18.82
C ALA A 386 -13.26 -0.14 17.36
N GLY A 387 -14.31 0.65 17.12
CA GLY A 387 -14.83 0.96 15.79
C GLY A 387 -14.24 2.26 15.21
N TYR A 388 -13.59 2.15 14.06
CA TYR A 388 -12.91 3.26 13.39
C TYR A 388 -13.61 3.55 12.06
N HIS A 389 -14.62 4.42 12.10
CA HIS A 389 -15.23 4.96 10.90
C HIS A 389 -14.23 5.90 10.19
N LEU A 390 -13.67 5.47 9.06
CA LEU A 390 -12.60 6.20 8.38
C LEU A 390 -13.07 7.56 7.87
N GLY A 391 -14.27 7.63 7.26
CA GLY A 391 -14.85 8.92 6.82
C GLY A 391 -15.04 9.95 7.95
N GLU A 392 -15.46 9.52 9.15
CA GLU A 392 -15.64 10.43 10.29
C GLU A 392 -14.31 10.87 10.93
N ARG A 393 -13.24 10.08 10.77
CA ARG A 393 -11.93 10.36 11.37
C ARG A 393 -10.95 11.03 10.41
N LEU A 394 -10.96 10.65 9.14
CA LEU A 394 -10.00 11.09 8.12
C LEU A 394 -10.61 12.06 7.11
N GLY A 395 -11.94 12.16 7.08
CA GLY A 395 -12.68 12.77 5.98
C GLY A 395 -12.77 11.84 4.77
N ASP A 396 -13.44 12.29 3.70
CA ASP A 396 -13.53 11.47 2.48
C ASP A 396 -12.20 11.46 1.73
N CYS A 397 -11.48 10.35 1.83
CA CYS A 397 -10.20 10.12 1.14
C CYS A 397 -10.38 9.54 -0.27
N GLY A 398 -11.62 9.46 -0.77
CA GLY A 398 -11.91 9.00 -2.13
C GLY A 398 -11.27 7.65 -2.46
N ALA A 399 -10.55 7.59 -3.58
CA ALA A 399 -9.90 6.38 -4.06
C ALA A 399 -8.79 5.84 -3.12
N ALA A 400 -8.23 6.69 -2.26
CA ALA A 400 -7.19 6.30 -1.32
C ALA A 400 -7.74 5.66 -0.03
N SER A 401 -9.04 5.75 0.23
CA SER A 401 -9.62 5.40 1.54
C SER A 401 -9.44 3.93 1.91
N ALA A 402 -9.67 3.02 0.95
CA ALA A 402 -9.51 1.58 1.14
C ALA A 402 -8.09 1.18 1.57
N PHE A 403 -7.09 1.95 1.13
CA PHE A 403 -5.69 1.72 1.41
C PHE A 403 -5.26 2.43 2.70
N ALA A 404 -5.83 3.60 2.99
CA ALA A 404 -5.62 4.32 4.26
C ALA A 404 -6.01 3.44 5.45
N GLY A 405 -7.12 2.69 5.36
CA GLY A 405 -7.53 1.74 6.38
C GLY A 405 -6.49 0.66 6.63
N ILE A 406 -5.92 0.06 5.58
CA ILE A 406 -4.87 -0.98 5.71
C ILE A 406 -3.57 -0.41 6.25
N GLY A 407 -3.17 0.79 5.81
CA GLY A 407 -2.00 1.47 6.33
C GLY A 407 -2.14 1.76 7.83
N LEU A 408 -3.24 2.38 8.25
CA LEU A 408 -3.53 2.62 9.68
C LEU A 408 -3.60 1.32 10.49
N ALA A 409 -4.27 0.29 9.98
CA ALA A 409 -4.33 -1.01 10.64
C ALA A 409 -2.94 -1.65 10.78
N SER A 410 -2.06 -1.48 9.80
CA SER A 410 -0.68 -1.99 9.84
C SER A 410 0.16 -1.25 10.89
N LEU A 411 0.04 0.08 10.97
CA LEU A 411 0.69 0.89 12.01
C LEU A 411 0.16 0.52 13.41
N ALA A 412 -1.15 0.38 13.56
CA ALA A 412 -1.80 -0.01 14.80
C ALA A 412 -1.38 -1.42 15.25
N ALA A 413 -1.32 -2.37 14.32
CA ALA A 413 -0.87 -3.74 14.58
C ALA A 413 0.59 -3.75 15.05
N TRP A 414 1.46 -2.96 14.42
CA TRP A 414 2.84 -2.80 14.85
C TRP A 414 2.96 -2.21 16.26
N GLU A 415 2.32 -1.07 16.52
CA GLU A 415 2.46 -0.35 17.78
C GLU A 415 1.80 -1.07 18.95
N THR A 416 0.66 -1.72 18.74
CA THR A 416 -0.14 -2.32 19.82
C THR A 416 -0.02 -3.83 19.92
N GLY A 417 0.50 -4.49 18.88
CA GLY A 417 0.58 -5.94 18.84
C GLY A 417 -0.77 -6.65 18.80
N ALA A 418 -1.82 -5.96 18.35
CA ALA A 418 -3.17 -6.49 18.26
C ALA A 418 -3.65 -6.55 16.80
N SER A 419 -4.53 -7.50 16.50
CA SER A 419 -5.13 -7.66 15.17
C SER A 419 -6.23 -6.63 14.92
N ALA A 420 -6.47 -6.34 13.65
CA ALA A 420 -7.55 -5.48 13.18
C ALA A 420 -8.25 -6.09 11.96
N ILE A 421 -9.52 -5.75 11.78
CA ILE A 421 -10.24 -5.96 10.53
C ILE A 421 -10.37 -4.61 9.82
N VAL A 422 -10.17 -4.60 8.50
CA VAL A 422 -10.49 -3.47 7.63
C VAL A 422 -11.66 -3.87 6.72
N ILE A 423 -12.75 -3.11 6.76
CA ILE A 423 -13.94 -3.33 5.94
C ILE A 423 -14.11 -2.16 4.98
N ASN A 424 -13.87 -2.41 3.70
CA ASN A 424 -14.17 -1.46 2.65
C ASN A 424 -15.60 -1.73 2.17
N ALA A 425 -16.52 -0.82 2.45
CA ALA A 425 -17.93 -0.94 2.10
C ALA A 425 -18.36 0.28 1.29
N ARG A 426 -17.51 0.72 0.36
CA ARG A 426 -17.80 1.85 -0.55
C ARG A 426 -18.64 1.43 -1.76
N ARG A 427 -18.62 0.16 -2.14
CA ARG A 427 -19.33 -0.31 -3.32
C ARG A 427 -20.82 -0.54 -3.03
N ASP A 428 -21.63 -0.31 -4.05
CA ASP A 428 -23.07 -0.58 -3.99
C ASP A 428 -23.38 -2.08 -4.18
N ASP A 429 -22.44 -2.83 -4.77
CA ASP A 429 -22.55 -4.24 -5.13
C ASP A 429 -21.66 -5.17 -4.26
N GLY A 430 -21.13 -4.66 -3.16
CA GLY A 430 -20.31 -5.48 -2.28
C GLY A 430 -19.51 -4.72 -1.23
N ALA A 431 -18.73 -5.51 -0.49
CA ALA A 431 -17.74 -5.03 0.45
C ALA A 431 -16.56 -6.00 0.51
N THR A 432 -15.37 -5.49 0.82
CA THR A 432 -14.16 -6.29 1.02
C THR A 432 -13.76 -6.29 2.49
N VAL A 433 -13.57 -7.47 3.08
CA VAL A 433 -13.11 -7.67 4.45
C VAL A 433 -11.66 -8.18 4.44
N LEU A 434 -10.76 -7.45 5.09
CA LEU A 434 -9.33 -7.78 5.19
C LEU A 434 -8.93 -7.90 6.65
N VAL A 435 -8.14 -8.93 6.98
CA VAL A 435 -7.53 -9.08 8.31
C VAL A 435 -6.10 -8.59 8.28
N VAL A 436 -5.74 -7.77 9.27
CA VAL A 436 -4.38 -7.31 9.51
C VAL A 436 -3.90 -7.88 10.84
N GLN A 437 -2.79 -8.60 10.82
CA GLN A 437 -2.18 -9.18 12.02
C GLN A 437 -0.79 -8.60 12.31
N PRO A 438 -0.47 -8.46 13.61
CA PRO A 438 0.85 -8.04 14.03
C PRO A 438 1.87 -9.16 13.88
N ASN A 439 3.15 -8.80 13.84
CA ASN A 439 4.21 -9.75 14.14
C ASN A 439 4.23 -10.11 15.64
N ASN A 440 4.83 -11.25 15.97
CA ASN A 440 4.97 -11.66 17.36
C ASN A 440 5.80 -10.63 18.16
N PRO A 441 5.61 -10.53 19.49
CA PRO A 441 6.28 -9.51 20.30
C PRO A 441 7.82 -9.57 20.24
N ALA A 442 8.41 -10.77 20.14
CA ALA A 442 9.85 -10.93 20.08
C ALA A 442 10.45 -10.32 18.80
N TYR A 443 9.80 -10.53 17.65
CA TYR A 443 10.19 -9.91 16.39
C TYR A 443 10.16 -8.39 16.49
N ARG A 444 9.06 -7.81 16.99
CA ARG A 444 8.91 -6.35 17.09
C ARG A 444 9.95 -5.71 18.02
N ALA A 445 10.31 -6.40 19.10
CA ALA A 445 11.30 -5.93 20.07
C ALA A 445 12.73 -5.76 19.48
N HIS A 446 13.03 -6.39 18.34
CA HIS A 446 14.31 -6.21 17.65
C HIS A 446 14.40 -4.86 16.93
N PHE A 447 13.27 -4.22 16.64
CA PHE A 447 13.19 -2.97 15.91
C PHE A 447 12.87 -1.81 16.86
N ARG A 448 13.09 -0.59 16.37
CA ARG A 448 12.62 0.62 17.05
C ARG A 448 11.10 0.60 17.18
N LYS A 449 10.56 1.37 18.13
CA LYS A 449 9.11 1.50 18.33
C LYS A 449 8.38 1.85 17.04
N ARG A 450 8.98 2.71 16.20
CA ARG A 450 8.41 3.13 14.91
C ARG A 450 9.48 3.08 13.81
N PRO A 451 9.72 1.89 13.21
CA PRO A 451 10.78 1.74 12.22
C PRO A 451 10.45 2.39 10.87
N TYR A 452 9.20 2.80 10.67
CA TYR A 452 8.70 3.52 9.50
C TYR A 452 8.79 5.06 9.62
N GLU A 453 9.22 5.61 10.76
CA GLU A 453 9.25 7.06 10.94
C GLU A 453 10.38 7.76 10.19
N HIS A 454 10.01 8.84 9.49
CA HIS A 454 10.92 9.83 8.96
C HIS A 454 11.03 11.03 9.92
N ALA A 455 12.27 11.45 10.22
CA ALA A 455 12.55 12.67 10.98
C ALA A 455 12.04 13.91 10.26
#